data_AF-A0A1B2HHR5-F1
#
_entry.id   AF-A0A1B2HHR5-F1
#
_cell.length_a   1.000
_cell.length_b   1.000
_cell.length_c   1.000
_cell.angle_alpha   90.00
_cell.angle_beta   90.00
_cell.angle_gamma   90.00
#
_symmetry.space_group_name_H-M   'P 1'
#
loop_
_entity.id
_entity.type
_entity.pdbx_description
1 polymer ?
#
loop_
_entity_poly.entity_id
_entity_poly.type
_entity_poly.pdbx_seq_one_letter_code
_entity_poly.pdbx_strand_id
1 'polypeptide(L)'
;MIERLYEVFALPRPAVVDFCDHCVDPADVAPFTSVPLRELTPDHVEKFWLRSGTIGDAAFVRYLLPRVLDLIAAGELEADFFWLRLATEAHAGGDQRERAAVEAYFLATPRALAALVDEVTTAKRADHDLATWLREPDPLAVLEDAALTGSDPDGACSAAHQALESWR
;
A
#
# COMPACT_ATOMS: atom_id res chain seq x y z
N MET A 1 12.67 -6.31 3.87
CA MET A 1 11.67 -5.27 3.55
C MET A 1 10.27 -5.74 3.96
N ILE A 2 9.65 -6.73 3.30
CA ILE A 2 8.34 -7.28 3.72
C ILE A 2 8.30 -7.74 5.18
N GLU A 3 9.30 -8.50 5.62
CA GLU A 3 9.39 -8.93 7.03
C GLU A 3 9.38 -7.77 8.03
N ARG A 4 9.94 -6.63 7.63
CA ARG A 4 9.97 -5.43 8.47
C ARG A 4 8.57 -4.82 8.60
N LEU A 5 7.77 -4.81 7.53
CA LEU A 5 6.37 -4.35 7.59
C LEU A 5 5.57 -5.19 8.58
N TYR A 6 5.68 -6.52 8.51
CA TYR A 6 5.01 -7.41 9.46
C TYR A 6 5.47 -7.20 10.90
N GLU A 7 6.74 -6.88 11.12
CA GLU A 7 7.27 -6.59 12.45
C GLU A 7 6.75 -5.26 13.00
N VAL A 8 6.77 -4.18 12.21
CA VAL A 8 6.38 -2.84 12.70
C VAL A 8 4.87 -2.69 12.85
N PHE A 9 4.09 -3.31 11.96
CA PHE A 9 2.63 -3.32 12.02
C PHE A 9 2.09 -4.55 12.75
N ALA A 10 2.92 -5.21 13.56
CA ALA A 10 2.53 -6.38 14.34
C ALA A 10 1.42 -6.01 15.33
N LEU A 11 0.18 -6.34 14.98
CA LEU A 11 -0.99 -6.24 15.83
C LEU A 11 -1.54 -7.64 16.12
N PRO A 12 -2.13 -7.87 17.30
CA PRO A 12 -2.82 -9.12 17.58
C PRO A 12 -3.90 -9.38 16.53
N ARG A 13 -4.04 -10.63 16.09
CA ARG A 13 -5.15 -11.01 15.23
C ARG A 13 -6.47 -10.63 15.91
N PRO A 14 -7.38 -9.93 15.23
CA PRO A 14 -8.67 -9.57 15.81
C PRO A 14 -9.46 -10.82 16.19
N ALA A 15 -10.03 -10.82 17.39
CA ALA A 15 -10.96 -11.88 17.81
C ALA A 15 -12.34 -11.72 17.14
N VAL A 16 -12.71 -10.47 16.83
CA VAL A 16 -13.93 -10.07 16.15
C VAL A 16 -13.56 -8.95 15.18
N VAL A 17 -14.18 -8.94 14.02
CA VAL A 17 -14.15 -7.82 13.07
C VAL A 17 -15.58 -7.34 12.95
N ASP A 18 -15.85 -6.10 13.33
CA ASP A 18 -17.17 -5.51 13.16
C ASP A 18 -17.50 -5.36 11.67
N PHE A 19 -18.73 -5.63 11.28
CA PHE A 19 -19.19 -5.40 9.92
C PHE A 19 -20.68 -5.09 9.86
N CYS A 20 -21.11 -4.45 8.77
CA CYS A 20 -22.53 -4.26 8.50
C CYS A 20 -23.14 -5.56 7.94
N ASP A 21 -23.94 -6.24 8.75
CA ASP A 21 -24.65 -7.49 8.46
C ASP A 21 -25.62 -7.42 7.26
N HIS A 22 -26.09 -6.23 6.91
CA HIS A 22 -26.93 -5.99 5.73
C HIS A 22 -26.11 -5.76 4.44
N CYS A 23 -24.81 -5.48 4.55
CA CYS A 23 -23.94 -5.13 3.43
C CYS A 23 -22.89 -6.21 3.09
N VAL A 24 -22.53 -7.05 4.06
CA VAL A 24 -21.42 -8.00 3.95
C VAL A 24 -21.88 -9.37 4.45
N ASP A 25 -21.57 -10.41 3.68
CA ASP A 25 -21.79 -11.79 4.12
C ASP A 25 -20.80 -12.12 5.24
N PRO A 26 -21.24 -12.62 6.41
CA PRO A 26 -20.33 -13.07 7.47
C PRO A 26 -19.25 -14.04 6.99
N ALA A 27 -19.51 -14.84 5.95
CA ALA A 27 -18.52 -15.75 5.35
C ALA A 27 -17.34 -15.02 4.70
N ASP A 28 -17.53 -13.78 4.25
CA ASP A 28 -16.46 -12.94 3.67
C ASP A 28 -15.58 -12.31 4.76
N VAL A 29 -16.09 -12.20 6.00
CA VAL A 29 -15.36 -11.62 7.15
C VAL A 29 -14.67 -12.71 7.97
N ALA A 30 -15.23 -13.92 8.01
CA ALA A 30 -14.71 -15.04 8.78
C ALA A 30 -13.21 -15.34 8.57
N PRO A 31 -12.61 -15.20 7.37
CA PRO A 31 -11.18 -15.40 7.18
C PRO A 31 -10.31 -14.50 8.06
N PHE A 32 -10.73 -13.26 8.34
CA PHE A 32 -9.91 -12.29 9.08
C PHE A 32 -9.68 -12.65 10.55
N THR A 33 -10.54 -13.49 11.13
CA THR A 33 -10.42 -13.97 12.52
C THR A 33 -9.90 -15.41 12.59
N SER A 34 -10.07 -16.20 11.52
CA SER A 34 -9.76 -17.64 11.51
C SER A 34 -8.44 -18.00 10.83
N VAL A 35 -8.05 -17.25 9.79
CA VAL A 35 -6.84 -17.50 9.00
C VAL A 35 -5.67 -16.66 9.55
N PRO A 36 -4.44 -17.19 9.61
CA PRO A 36 -3.26 -16.38 9.91
C PRO A 36 -3.08 -15.24 8.88
N LEU A 37 -2.66 -14.05 9.32
CA LEU A 37 -2.54 -12.87 8.46
C LEU A 37 -1.77 -13.14 7.15
N ARG A 38 -0.64 -13.86 7.24
CA ARG A 38 0.21 -14.22 6.08
C ARG A 38 -0.42 -15.21 5.11
N GLU A 39 -1.45 -15.93 5.55
CA GLU A 39 -2.15 -16.94 4.75
C GLU A 39 -3.43 -16.39 4.13
N LEU A 40 -3.79 -15.12 4.38
CA LEU A 40 -4.89 -14.48 3.67
C LEU A 40 -4.54 -14.39 2.18
N THR A 41 -5.44 -14.85 1.33
CA THR A 41 -5.29 -14.81 -0.13
C THR A 41 -5.64 -13.42 -0.69
N PRO A 42 -5.27 -13.11 -1.94
CA PRO A 42 -5.73 -11.92 -2.64
C PRO A 42 -7.25 -11.75 -2.57
N ASP A 43 -8.02 -12.81 -2.87
CA ASP A 43 -9.48 -12.80 -2.82
C ASP A 43 -10.04 -12.39 -1.45
N HIS A 44 -9.42 -12.83 -0.34
CA HIS A 44 -9.85 -12.41 1.00
C HIS A 44 -9.63 -10.91 1.19
N VAL A 45 -8.48 -10.39 0.77
CA VAL A 45 -8.11 -8.98 0.93
C VAL A 45 -8.92 -8.07 0.00
N GLU A 46 -9.20 -8.49 -1.23
CA GLU A 46 -10.00 -7.73 -2.19
C GLU A 46 -11.47 -7.58 -1.74
N LYS A 47 -12.02 -8.60 -1.08
CA LYS A 47 -13.37 -8.52 -0.47
C LYS A 47 -13.45 -7.46 0.63
N PHE A 48 -12.38 -7.28 1.42
CA PHE A 48 -12.31 -6.16 2.35
C PHE A 48 -12.33 -4.82 1.61
N TRP A 49 -11.56 -4.68 0.54
CA TRP A 49 -11.50 -3.44 -0.25
C TRP A 49 -12.87 -2.99 -0.74
N LEU A 50 -13.62 -3.87 -1.40
CA LEU A 50 -14.96 -3.59 -1.94
C LEU A 50 -15.98 -3.14 -0.87
N ARG A 51 -15.65 -3.34 0.42
CA ARG A 51 -16.51 -3.14 1.58
C ARG A 51 -15.83 -2.39 2.72
N SER A 52 -14.73 -1.68 2.44
CA SER A 52 -13.85 -1.12 3.47
C SER A 52 -14.49 -0.05 4.37
N GLY A 53 -15.58 0.59 3.93
CA GLY A 53 -16.40 1.48 4.78
C GLY A 53 -17.38 0.75 5.70
N THR A 54 -17.44 -0.58 5.64
CA THR A 54 -18.41 -1.42 6.33
C THR A 54 -17.80 -2.63 7.05
N ILE A 55 -16.47 -2.74 7.06
CA ILE A 55 -15.72 -3.83 7.71
C ILE A 55 -14.58 -3.24 8.52
N GLY A 56 -14.50 -3.61 9.80
CA GLY A 56 -13.44 -3.23 10.73
C GLY A 56 -13.34 -1.75 11.03
N ASP A 57 -12.32 -1.41 11.81
CA ASP A 57 -11.95 -0.05 12.19
C ASP A 57 -10.54 0.30 11.68
N ALA A 58 -10.02 1.46 12.07
CA ALA A 58 -8.67 1.88 11.69
C ALA A 58 -7.57 0.90 12.18
N ALA A 59 -7.77 0.25 13.33
CA ALA A 59 -6.82 -0.72 13.85
C ALA A 59 -6.83 -2.00 13.00
N PHE A 60 -8.00 -2.44 12.55
CA PHE A 60 -8.13 -3.56 11.62
C PHE A 60 -7.44 -3.29 10.28
N VAL A 61 -7.62 -2.09 9.72
CA VAL A 61 -6.93 -1.70 8.48
C VAL A 61 -5.42 -1.75 8.65
N ARG A 62 -4.91 -1.23 9.77
CA ARG A 62 -3.48 -1.24 10.10
C ARG A 62 -2.94 -2.66 10.31
N TYR A 63 -3.74 -3.55 10.90
CA TYR A 63 -3.42 -4.98 11.02
C TYR A 63 -3.30 -5.67 9.65
N LEU A 64 -4.18 -5.31 8.70
CA LEU A 64 -4.22 -5.90 7.37
C LEU A 64 -3.11 -5.38 6.44
N LEU A 65 -2.67 -4.14 6.66
CA LEU A 65 -1.72 -3.41 5.82
C LEU A 65 -0.47 -4.21 5.40
N PRO A 66 0.30 -4.86 6.30
CA PRO A 66 1.49 -5.60 5.89
C PRO A 66 1.17 -6.73 4.90
N ARG A 67 -0.01 -7.35 4.99
CA ARG A 67 -0.42 -8.40 4.04
C ARG A 67 -0.81 -7.81 2.68
N VAL A 68 -1.50 -6.69 2.67
CA VAL A 68 -1.83 -5.96 1.44
C VAL A 68 -0.55 -5.62 0.67
N LEU A 69 0.42 -5.01 1.35
CA LEU A 69 1.68 -4.59 0.74
C LEU A 69 2.51 -5.79 0.26
N ASP A 70 2.53 -6.87 1.03
CA ASP A 70 3.16 -8.14 0.64
C ASP A 70 2.57 -8.72 -0.66
N LEU A 71 1.23 -8.76 -0.77
CA LEU A 71 0.55 -9.23 -1.98
C LEU A 71 0.82 -8.32 -3.20
N ILE A 72 0.90 -7.01 -3.00
CA ILE A 72 1.26 -6.06 -4.07
C ILE A 72 2.69 -6.28 -4.53
N ALA A 73 3.64 -6.42 -3.61
CA ALA A 73 5.03 -6.69 -3.96
C ALA A 73 5.22 -8.04 -4.66
N ALA A 74 4.40 -9.04 -4.32
CA ALA A 74 4.36 -10.33 -5.01
C ALA A 74 3.70 -10.27 -6.40
N GLY A 75 3.03 -9.16 -6.74
CA GLY A 75 2.24 -9.03 -7.97
C GLY A 75 0.96 -9.86 -7.97
N GLU A 76 0.48 -10.25 -6.78
CA GLU A 76 -0.78 -10.99 -6.58
C GLU A 76 -1.98 -10.06 -6.32
N LEU A 77 -1.71 -8.78 -6.03
CA LEU A 77 -2.70 -7.71 -5.87
C LEU A 77 -2.22 -6.46 -6.62
N GLU A 78 -3.12 -5.79 -7.32
CA GLU A 78 -2.79 -4.54 -8.01
C GLU A 78 -2.66 -3.39 -7.01
N ALA A 79 -1.63 -2.55 -7.20
CA ALA A 79 -1.47 -1.32 -6.44
C ALA A 79 -2.46 -0.27 -6.96
N ASP A 80 -3.60 -0.12 -6.29
CA ASP A 80 -4.58 0.92 -6.60
C ASP A 80 -4.54 2.07 -5.58
N PHE A 81 -5.27 3.14 -5.91
CA PHE A 81 -5.35 4.34 -5.09
C PHE A 81 -5.79 4.07 -3.65
N PHE A 82 -6.57 3.01 -3.39
CA PHE A 82 -7.03 2.76 -2.03
C PHE A 82 -5.95 2.12 -1.18
N TRP A 83 -5.30 1.08 -1.66
CA TRP A 83 -4.23 0.42 -0.92
C TRP A 83 -3.05 1.37 -0.68
N LEU A 84 -2.75 2.21 -1.66
CA LEU A 84 -1.71 3.23 -1.57
C LEU A 84 -2.10 4.37 -0.63
N ARG A 85 -3.36 4.81 -0.63
CA ARG A 85 -3.88 5.73 0.39
C ARG A 85 -3.74 5.16 1.80
N LEU A 86 -4.04 3.87 2.02
CA LEU A 86 -3.90 3.25 3.33
C LEU A 86 -2.42 3.21 3.80
N ALA A 87 -1.50 2.88 2.90
CA ALA A 87 -0.07 2.94 3.18
C ALA A 87 0.40 4.37 3.49
N THR A 88 -0.13 5.36 2.77
CA THR A 88 0.14 6.78 2.98
C THR A 88 -0.40 7.27 4.32
N GLU A 89 -1.63 6.91 4.68
CA GLU A 89 -2.23 7.23 5.98
C GLU A 89 -1.44 6.59 7.13
N ALA A 90 -0.96 5.35 6.94
CA ALA A 90 -0.13 4.65 7.91
C ALA A 90 1.27 5.28 8.05
N HIS A 91 1.84 5.81 6.96
CA HIS A 91 3.08 6.59 7.02
C HIS A 91 2.88 7.91 7.76
N ALA A 92 1.89 8.71 7.37
CA ALA A 92 1.62 10.03 7.96
C ALA A 92 1.32 9.93 9.47
N GLY A 93 0.45 8.99 9.86
CA GLY A 93 0.06 8.76 11.25
C GLY A 93 1.00 7.84 12.04
N GLY A 94 2.01 7.25 11.39
CA GLY A 94 2.90 6.27 11.99
C GLY A 94 4.07 6.87 12.76
N ASP A 95 4.69 6.05 13.60
CA ASP A 95 5.95 6.41 14.25
C ASP A 95 7.14 6.35 13.27
N GLN A 96 8.35 6.70 13.74
CA GLN A 96 9.55 6.69 12.91
C GLN A 96 9.84 5.30 12.30
N ARG A 97 9.55 4.21 13.02
CA ARG A 97 9.84 2.85 12.55
C ARG A 97 8.88 2.46 11.42
N GLU A 98 7.62 2.85 11.55
CA GLU A 98 6.58 2.58 10.56
C GLU A 98 6.77 3.40 9.30
N ARG A 99 7.07 4.70 9.44
CA ARG A 99 7.44 5.57 8.31
C ARG A 99 8.59 4.98 7.50
N ALA A 100 9.69 4.65 8.18
CA ALA A 100 10.86 4.05 7.54
C ALA A 100 10.55 2.69 6.87
N ALA A 101 9.64 1.89 7.44
CA ALA A 101 9.26 0.61 6.85
C ALA A 101 8.43 0.80 5.57
N VAL A 102 7.52 1.77 5.55
CA VAL A 102 6.70 2.11 4.37
C VAL A 102 7.56 2.73 3.26
N GLU A 103 8.46 3.66 3.60
CA GLU A 103 9.43 4.23 2.65
C GLU A 103 10.31 3.14 2.02
N ALA A 104 10.88 2.26 2.85
CA ALA A 104 11.71 1.15 2.37
C ALA A 104 10.91 0.15 1.51
N TYR A 105 9.61 -0.03 1.78
CA TYR A 105 8.74 -0.84 0.94
C TYR A 105 8.60 -0.26 -0.46
N PHE A 106 8.31 1.04 -0.54
CA PHE A 106 8.13 1.72 -1.82
C PHE A 106 9.44 1.75 -2.63
N LEU A 107 10.58 2.04 -2.00
CA LEU A 107 11.89 2.00 -2.67
C LEU A 107 12.22 0.61 -3.23
N ALA A 108 11.78 -0.45 -2.55
CA ALA A 108 12.05 -1.82 -2.98
C ALA A 108 10.99 -2.37 -3.95
N THR A 109 9.88 -1.65 -4.18
CA THR A 109 8.74 -2.12 -4.96
C THR A 109 8.37 -1.07 -6.02
N PRO A 110 9.07 -1.05 -7.17
CA PRO A 110 8.92 0.04 -8.15
C PRO A 110 7.50 0.22 -8.67
N ARG A 111 6.73 -0.86 -8.81
CA ARG A 111 5.30 -0.81 -9.18
C ARG A 111 4.47 -0.01 -8.18
N ALA A 112 4.63 -0.31 -6.89
CA ALA A 112 3.92 0.39 -5.83
C ALA A 112 4.35 1.86 -5.72
N LEU A 113 5.65 2.13 -5.89
CA LEU A 113 6.17 3.50 -5.91
C LEU A 113 5.66 4.31 -7.11
N ALA A 114 5.65 3.72 -8.32
CA ALA A 114 5.13 4.39 -9.51
C ALA A 114 3.64 4.74 -9.36
N ALA A 115 2.85 3.80 -8.84
CA ALA A 115 1.43 4.03 -8.59
C ALA A 115 1.20 5.07 -7.49
N LEU A 116 2.02 5.09 -6.44
CA LEU A 116 1.96 6.13 -5.39
C LEU A 116 2.24 7.51 -5.97
N VAL A 117 3.26 7.63 -6.83
CA VAL A 117 3.60 8.90 -7.47
C VAL A 117 2.48 9.40 -8.38
N ASP A 118 1.86 8.51 -9.16
CA ASP A 118 0.69 8.85 -9.96
C ASP A 118 -0.45 9.36 -9.07
N GLU A 119 -0.72 8.70 -7.93
CA GLU A 119 -1.71 9.18 -6.96
C GLU A 119 -1.35 10.56 -6.40
N VAL A 120 -0.13 10.75 -5.91
CA VAL A 120 0.31 12.01 -5.27
C VAL A 120 0.35 13.17 -6.26
N THR A 121 0.55 12.90 -7.55
CA THR A 121 0.59 13.91 -8.63
C THR A 121 -0.78 14.23 -9.21
N THR A 122 -1.69 13.25 -9.27
CA THR A 122 -3.05 13.43 -9.80
C THR A 122 -4.06 13.84 -8.72
N ALA A 123 -3.90 13.34 -7.50
CA ALA A 123 -4.75 13.68 -6.36
C ALA A 123 -4.21 14.93 -5.66
N LYS A 124 -5.07 15.95 -5.48
CA LYS A 124 -4.75 17.22 -4.80
C LYS A 124 -4.49 17.09 -3.27
N ARG A 125 -4.11 15.91 -2.77
CA ARG A 125 -4.11 15.57 -1.33
C ARG A 125 -2.93 14.72 -0.87
N ALA A 126 -1.76 14.86 -1.47
CA ALA A 126 -0.57 14.30 -0.87
C ALA A 126 -0.16 15.07 0.40
N ASP A 127 0.17 14.33 1.45
CA ASP A 127 0.77 14.85 2.68
C ASP A 127 2.10 15.56 2.37
N HIS A 128 2.42 16.62 3.12
CA HIS A 128 3.60 17.45 2.88
C HIS A 128 4.91 16.67 3.06
N ASP A 129 4.99 15.77 4.04
CA ASP A 129 6.20 15.01 4.35
C ASP A 129 6.46 13.96 3.27
N LEU A 130 5.42 13.20 2.87
CA LEU A 130 5.55 12.17 1.84
C LEU A 130 5.85 12.78 0.45
N ALA A 131 5.20 13.89 0.11
CA ALA A 131 5.51 14.62 -1.13
C ALA A 131 6.95 15.16 -1.12
N THR A 132 7.49 15.51 0.04
CA THR A 132 8.89 15.94 0.17
C THR A 132 9.85 14.77 -0.02
N TRP A 133 9.60 13.65 0.64
CA TRP A 133 10.39 12.42 0.49
C TRP A 133 10.42 11.94 -0.97
N LEU A 134 9.29 11.96 -1.68
CA LEU A 134 9.22 11.56 -3.10
C LEU A 134 10.09 12.40 -4.05
N ARG A 135 10.49 13.62 -3.64
CA ARG A 135 11.41 14.48 -4.43
C ARG A 135 12.88 14.15 -4.21
N GLU A 136 13.20 13.26 -3.27
CA GLU A 136 14.58 12.85 -3.00
C GLU A 136 15.16 12.00 -4.15
N PRO A 137 16.49 11.91 -4.29
CA PRO A 137 17.13 11.16 -5.38
C PRO A 137 16.79 9.66 -5.38
N ASP A 138 16.58 9.06 -4.20
CA ASP A 138 16.38 7.63 -4.06
C ASP A 138 15.07 7.14 -4.72
N PRO A 139 13.89 7.73 -4.43
CA PRO A 139 12.65 7.38 -5.15
C PRO A 139 12.74 7.56 -6.67
N LEU A 140 13.39 8.63 -7.12
CA LEU A 140 13.52 8.89 -8.56
C LEU A 140 14.37 7.80 -9.24
N ALA A 141 15.50 7.43 -8.65
CA ALA A 141 16.39 6.41 -9.21
C ALA A 141 15.68 5.06 -9.36
N VAL A 142 14.79 4.71 -8.42
CA VAL A 142 13.98 3.49 -8.51
C VAL A 142 13.01 3.55 -9.70
N LEU A 143 12.41 4.71 -9.99
CA LEU A 143 11.53 4.86 -11.14
C LEU A 143 12.27 4.92 -12.46
N GLU A 144 13.47 5.51 -12.49
CA GLU A 144 14.37 5.46 -13.65
C GLU A 144 14.75 4.02 -13.97
N ASP A 145 15.19 3.25 -12.97
CA ASP A 145 15.53 1.84 -13.14
C ASP A 145 14.31 1.02 -13.61
N ALA A 146 13.13 1.26 -13.02
CA ALA A 146 11.91 0.59 -13.43
C ALA A 146 11.47 0.94 -14.86
N ALA A 147 11.67 2.18 -15.32
CA ALA A 147 11.39 2.57 -16.69
C ALA A 147 12.38 1.96 -17.69
N LEU A 148 13.64 1.75 -17.28
CA LEU A 148 14.68 1.16 -18.12
C LEU A 148 14.64 -0.37 -18.17
N THR A 149 14.17 -1.02 -17.11
CA THR A 149 14.12 -2.48 -16.97
C THR A 149 12.73 -3.05 -17.18
N GLY A 150 11.69 -2.26 -16.93
CA GLY A 150 10.30 -2.56 -17.26
C GLY A 150 10.06 -2.49 -18.76
N SER A 151 9.14 -3.32 -19.25
CA SER A 151 8.74 -3.28 -20.66
C SER A 151 7.72 -2.16 -20.87
N ASP A 152 8.17 -0.92 -21.01
CA ASP A 152 7.35 0.11 -21.66
C ASP A 152 7.60 0.08 -23.19
N PRO A 153 6.57 0.14 -24.05
CA PRO A 153 6.68 -0.09 -25.49
C PRO A 153 7.64 0.85 -26.22
N ASP A 154 7.97 1.99 -25.62
CA ASP A 154 8.58 3.16 -26.25
C ASP A 154 9.86 3.66 -25.54
N GLY A 155 10.30 3.01 -24.46
CA GLY A 155 11.56 3.33 -23.75
C GLY A 155 11.62 4.75 -23.17
N ALA A 156 10.47 5.43 -23.07
CA ALA A 156 10.33 6.73 -22.45
C ALA A 156 10.19 6.58 -20.93
N CYS A 157 10.61 7.61 -20.18
CA CYS A 157 10.36 7.63 -18.73
C CYS A 157 8.85 7.52 -18.45
N SER A 158 8.48 6.72 -17.45
CA SER A 158 7.09 6.55 -17.04
C SER A 158 6.43 7.89 -16.69
N ALA A 159 5.11 7.99 -16.84
CA ALA A 159 4.35 9.19 -16.50
C ALA A 159 4.62 9.64 -15.04
N ALA A 160 4.78 8.67 -14.13
CA ALA A 160 5.17 8.89 -12.75
C ALA A 160 6.55 9.58 -12.63
N HIS A 161 7.58 9.09 -13.32
CA HIS A 161 8.90 9.72 -13.32
C HIS A 161 8.84 11.16 -13.82
N GLN A 162 8.17 11.41 -14.94
CA GLN A 162 8.04 12.76 -15.51
C GLN A 162 7.32 13.71 -14.53
N ALA A 163 6.33 13.21 -13.80
CA ALA A 163 5.61 13.99 -12.81
C ALA A 163 6.49 14.38 -11.61
N LEU A 164 7.36 13.49 -11.12
CA LEU A 164 8.33 13.85 -10.08
C LEU A 164 9.39 14.84 -10.57
N GLU A 165 9.91 14.67 -11.79
CA GLU A 165 10.85 15.64 -12.37
C GLU A 165 10.24 17.04 -12.47
N SER A 166 8.93 17.14 -12.74
CA SER A 166 8.23 18.42 -12.80
C SER A 166 8.10 19.15 -11.44
N TRP A 167 8.40 18.45 -10.33
CA TRP A 167 8.38 19.00 -8.98
C TRP A 167 9.73 19.56 -8.51
N ARG A 168 10.79 19.38 -9.31
CA ARG A 168 12.12 19.96 -9.05
C ARG A 168 12.15 21.45 -9.37
#